data_AF-A0A1E3AH31-F1
#
_entry.id   AF-A0A1E3AH31-F1
#
_cell.length_a   1.000
_cell.length_b   1.000
_cell.length_c   1.000
_cell.angle_alpha   90.00
_cell.angle_beta   90.00
_cell.angle_gamma   90.00
#
_symmetry.space_group_name_H-M   'P 1'
#
loop_
_entity.id
_entity.type
_entity.pdbx_description
1 polymer ?
#
loop_
_entity_poly.entity_id
_entity_poly.type
_entity_poly.pdbx_seq_one_letter_code
_entity_poly.pdbx_strand_id
1 'polypeptide(L)'
;MRKSKSTAVFWLCAVLIGSVFITGCSSESTNNRKAVTLKWNQETEETESAVESTEEEDNSAFNWEILQKMKELNENGEYLDAVKAAQDMDKMSDYSPEIAALRNQIIRENREYFETQIDPAFENGDYYLIGALSNLFLFDKEKKIEYDFVKKLQGEYVLSAEPDGVICVIISGYEIQINGRKSKFSYKRIKPFEQIDYYENRLFLEDGTKVEEVNVGVIAVTYKNKMCIKYTIAGEKENTDKTEKESEVEKEKEYSENEPCIGMTKGEVLNSDWGMPTEINKTTYEWGVSEQWVYPDNKYIYIEEDVVVAITE
;
A
#
# COMPACT_ATOMS: atom_id res chain seq x y z
N MET A 1 -2.56 59.02 -42.52
CA MET A 1 -3.93 59.50 -42.21
C MET A 1 -4.70 58.39 -41.50
N ARG A 2 -5.42 58.77 -40.43
CA ARG A 2 -6.43 58.04 -39.63
C ARG A 2 -6.04 56.75 -38.88
N LYS A 3 -5.84 56.97 -37.57
CA LYS A 3 -5.99 56.03 -36.46
C LYS A 3 -7.46 55.56 -36.34
N SER A 4 -7.66 54.35 -35.84
CA SER A 4 -8.86 53.97 -35.09
C SER A 4 -8.46 53.11 -33.89
N LYS A 5 -8.86 53.57 -32.69
CA LYS A 5 -8.73 52.91 -31.39
C LYS A 5 -10.08 52.25 -31.08
N SER A 6 -10.09 51.10 -30.42
CA SER A 6 -11.26 50.58 -29.69
C SER A 6 -10.73 49.66 -28.58
N THR A 7 -10.35 50.19 -27.42
CA THR A 7 -11.13 50.23 -26.15
C THR A 7 -11.44 48.86 -25.57
N ALA A 8 -10.64 48.51 -24.56
CA ALA A 8 -10.91 47.50 -23.55
C ALA A 8 -12.13 47.90 -22.72
N VAL A 9 -12.96 46.91 -22.36
CA VAL A 9 -14.08 47.06 -21.43
C VAL A 9 -13.83 46.06 -20.30
N PHE A 10 -13.36 46.58 -19.17
CA PHE A 10 -13.38 45.94 -17.86
C PHE A 10 -14.84 45.90 -17.39
N TRP A 11 -15.33 44.74 -16.98
CA TRP A 11 -16.54 44.63 -16.16
C TRP A 11 -16.17 44.09 -14.78
N LEU A 12 -16.62 44.86 -13.78
CA LEU A 12 -16.33 44.79 -12.37
C LEU A 12 -17.70 44.89 -11.71
N CYS A 13 -18.27 43.81 -11.18
CA CYS A 13 -19.47 43.80 -10.34
C CYS A 13 -19.36 42.56 -9.44
N ALA A 14 -19.08 42.68 -8.14
CA ALA A 14 -19.90 43.21 -7.05
C ALA A 14 -20.53 42.05 -6.25
N VAL A 15 -19.99 41.88 -5.04
CA VAL A 15 -20.48 41.04 -3.95
C VAL A 15 -21.85 41.54 -3.50
N LEU A 16 -22.82 40.63 -3.34
CA LEU A 16 -24.05 40.88 -2.58
C LEU A 16 -24.27 39.77 -1.56
N ILE A 17 -24.16 40.17 -0.30
CA ILE A 17 -24.57 39.46 0.90
C ILE A 17 -26.10 39.52 0.97
N GLY A 18 -26.75 38.38 1.18
CA GLY A 18 -28.18 38.27 1.37
C GLY A 18 -28.50 37.23 2.44
N SER A 19 -28.59 37.68 3.69
CA SER A 19 -29.12 36.95 4.83
C SER A 19 -30.64 36.76 4.72
N VAL A 20 -31.14 35.55 4.97
CA VAL A 20 -32.55 35.30 5.27
C VAL A 20 -32.67 34.65 6.64
N PHE A 21 -33.32 35.37 7.55
CA PHE A 21 -33.81 34.93 8.84
C PHE A 21 -35.03 34.02 8.65
N ILE A 22 -35.09 32.89 9.36
CA ILE A 22 -36.35 32.37 9.89
C ILE A 22 -36.16 32.03 11.37
N THR A 23 -37.14 32.51 12.12
CA THR A 23 -37.32 32.67 13.56
C THR A 23 -37.83 31.41 14.27
N GLY A 24 -37.50 31.32 15.57
CA GLY A 24 -38.33 30.69 16.61
C GLY A 24 -38.18 29.16 16.72
N CYS A 25 -38.14 28.54 17.90
CA CYS A 25 -38.56 28.96 19.22
C CYS A 25 -37.70 28.29 20.29
N SER A 26 -37.30 29.07 21.28
CA SER A 26 -36.93 28.60 22.62
C SER A 26 -38.19 28.33 23.44
N SER A 27 -38.21 27.28 24.26
CA SER A 27 -38.86 27.37 25.56
C SER A 27 -38.30 26.33 26.51
N GLU A 28 -37.75 26.85 27.60
CA GLU A 28 -37.22 26.15 28.75
C GLU A 28 -38.31 26.04 29.83
N SER A 29 -38.20 24.99 30.65
CA SER A 29 -38.83 24.76 31.95
C SER A 29 -40.34 24.41 32.00
N THR A 30 -40.65 23.29 32.65
CA THR A 30 -41.35 23.30 33.94
C THR A 30 -41.22 21.94 34.64
N ASN A 31 -40.69 21.99 35.87
CA ASN A 31 -40.80 20.95 36.87
C ASN A 31 -42.27 20.69 37.20
N ASN A 32 -42.70 19.43 37.25
CA ASN A 32 -43.79 19.06 38.14
C ASN A 32 -43.64 17.60 38.61
N ARG A 33 -43.41 17.47 39.92
CA ARG A 33 -43.42 16.21 40.67
C ARG A 33 -44.85 15.65 40.69
N LYS A 34 -45.01 14.36 40.39
CA LYS A 34 -45.97 13.51 41.10
C LYS A 34 -45.30 12.20 41.47
N ALA A 35 -45.26 11.97 42.78
CA ALA A 35 -44.75 10.77 43.42
C ALA A 35 -45.61 9.56 43.07
N VAL A 36 -44.95 8.46 42.71
CA VAL A 36 -45.49 7.11 42.85
C VAL A 36 -44.45 6.32 43.63
N THR A 37 -44.77 6.05 44.89
CA THR A 37 -44.05 5.13 45.75
C THR A 37 -44.26 3.71 45.26
N LEU A 38 -43.19 2.97 44.95
CA LEU A 38 -43.23 1.51 45.00
C LEU A 38 -41.87 0.91 45.40
N LYS A 39 -42.00 -0.07 46.28
CA LYS A 39 -41.04 -0.71 47.18
C LYS A 39 -39.72 -1.16 46.53
N TRP A 40 -38.65 -0.93 47.30
CA TRP A 40 -37.35 -1.61 47.20
C TRP A 40 -37.50 -3.12 47.42
N ASN A 41 -36.98 -3.91 46.49
CA ASN A 41 -36.37 -5.20 46.74
C ASN A 41 -34.99 -5.18 46.08
N GLN A 42 -33.94 -5.41 46.87
CA GLN A 42 -32.57 -5.58 46.38
C GLN A 42 -32.44 -7.01 45.85
N GLU A 43 -32.21 -7.15 44.55
CA GLU A 43 -31.46 -8.27 43.99
C GLU A 43 -30.26 -7.66 43.26
N THR A 44 -29.09 -8.15 43.63
CA THR A 44 -27.79 -7.78 43.10
C THR A 44 -27.69 -8.25 41.66
N GLU A 45 -27.66 -7.32 40.72
CA GLU A 45 -27.16 -7.57 39.36
C GLU A 45 -25.77 -6.97 39.23
N GLU A 46 -24.89 -7.83 38.75
CA GLU A 46 -23.51 -7.58 38.41
C GLU A 46 -23.44 -6.42 37.42
N THR A 47 -22.64 -5.41 37.75
CA THR A 47 -22.30 -4.34 36.83
C THR A 47 -21.43 -4.92 35.73
N GLU A 48 -22.02 -5.21 34.56
CA GLU A 48 -21.28 -5.21 33.30
C GLU A 48 -20.70 -3.81 33.12
N SER A 49 -19.40 -3.67 33.36
CA SER A 49 -18.65 -2.54 32.83
C SER A 49 -18.66 -2.70 31.32
N ALA A 50 -19.35 -1.78 30.63
CA ALA A 50 -19.14 -1.56 29.21
C ALA A 50 -17.66 -1.22 29.00
N VAL A 51 -16.88 -2.24 28.65
CA VAL A 51 -15.52 -2.09 28.15
C VAL A 51 -15.67 -1.92 26.65
N GLU A 52 -15.17 -0.80 26.19
CA GLU A 52 -14.92 -0.44 24.81
C GLU A 52 -13.92 -1.47 24.24
N SER A 53 -14.43 -2.54 23.63
CA SER A 53 -13.64 -3.60 22.98
C SER A 53 -14.38 -4.05 21.72
N THR A 54 -14.24 -3.32 20.62
CA THR A 54 -14.91 -3.67 19.36
C THR A 54 -14.02 -3.60 18.13
N GLU A 55 -12.70 -3.41 18.27
CA GLU A 55 -11.80 -3.37 17.10
C GLU A 55 -10.80 -4.55 17.09
N GLU A 56 -10.23 -4.94 18.23
CA GLU A 56 -9.23 -6.04 18.26
C GLU A 56 -9.83 -7.45 18.08
N GLU A 57 -11.03 -7.73 18.61
CA GLU A 57 -11.68 -9.05 18.45
C GLU A 57 -12.18 -9.30 17.02
N ASP A 58 -12.54 -8.23 16.29
CA ASP A 58 -13.13 -8.32 14.95
C ASP A 58 -12.06 -8.49 13.85
N ASN A 59 -10.90 -7.84 13.99
CA ASN A 59 -9.78 -7.96 13.03
C ASN A 59 -9.13 -9.35 13.02
N SER A 60 -9.10 -10.03 14.17
CA SER A 60 -8.62 -11.41 14.27
C SER A 60 -9.56 -12.39 13.53
N ALA A 61 -10.88 -12.17 13.63
CA ALA A 61 -11.88 -12.99 12.94
C ALA A 61 -11.80 -12.83 11.42
N PHE A 62 -11.62 -11.61 10.92
CA PHE A 62 -11.53 -11.32 9.48
C PHE A 62 -10.37 -12.06 8.79
N ASN A 63 -9.14 -11.96 9.30
CA ASN A 63 -8.00 -12.67 8.72
C ASN A 63 -8.10 -14.19 8.88
N TRP A 64 -8.70 -14.66 9.98
CA TRP A 64 -9.00 -16.08 10.14
C TRP A 64 -9.94 -16.58 9.02
N GLU A 65 -10.97 -15.82 8.65
CA GLU A 65 -11.86 -16.16 7.52
C GLU A 65 -11.11 -16.19 6.18
N ILE A 66 -10.19 -15.24 5.93
CA ILE A 66 -9.31 -15.26 4.75
C ILE A 66 -8.51 -16.56 4.73
N LEU A 67 -7.87 -16.92 5.84
CA LEU A 67 -7.06 -18.14 5.93
C LEU A 67 -7.86 -19.41 5.65
N GLN A 68 -9.10 -19.51 6.15
CA GLN A 68 -9.99 -20.65 5.85
C GLN A 68 -10.38 -20.68 4.37
N LYS A 69 -10.75 -19.53 3.80
CA LYS A 69 -11.11 -19.41 2.38
C LYS A 69 -9.96 -19.82 1.47
N MET A 70 -8.73 -19.43 1.80
CA MET A 70 -7.54 -19.84 1.05
C MET A 70 -7.35 -21.37 1.05
N LYS A 71 -7.56 -22.02 2.19
CA LYS A 71 -7.47 -23.49 2.32
C LYS A 71 -8.52 -24.18 1.46
N GLU A 72 -9.77 -23.72 1.53
CA GLU A 72 -10.87 -24.26 0.74
C GLU A 72 -10.61 -24.13 -0.77
N LEU A 73 -10.20 -22.93 -1.23
CA LEU A 73 -9.87 -22.69 -2.63
C LEU A 73 -8.70 -23.56 -3.09
N ASN A 74 -7.67 -23.74 -2.25
CA ASN A 74 -6.54 -24.62 -2.57
C ASN A 74 -6.97 -26.08 -2.70
N GLU A 75 -7.82 -26.58 -1.80
CA GLU A 75 -8.37 -27.94 -1.85
C GLU A 75 -9.23 -28.16 -3.11
N ASN A 76 -9.93 -27.13 -3.58
CA ASN A 76 -10.72 -27.16 -4.81
C ASN A 76 -9.89 -27.00 -6.10
N GLY A 77 -8.59 -26.72 -5.99
CA GLY A 77 -7.69 -26.47 -7.13
C GLY A 77 -7.77 -25.05 -7.70
N GLU A 78 -8.42 -24.12 -6.99
CA GLU A 78 -8.57 -22.70 -7.35
C GLU A 78 -7.36 -21.89 -6.83
N TYR A 79 -6.15 -22.29 -7.23
CA TYR A 79 -4.90 -21.78 -6.64
C TYR A 79 -4.70 -20.27 -6.77
N LEU A 80 -5.05 -19.69 -7.93
CA LEU A 80 -4.91 -18.27 -8.17
C LEU A 80 -5.84 -17.45 -7.27
N ASP A 81 -7.08 -17.90 -7.13
CA ASP A 81 -8.06 -17.24 -6.26
C ASP A 81 -7.67 -17.39 -4.79
N ALA A 82 -7.10 -18.54 -4.40
CA ALA A 82 -6.52 -18.74 -3.08
C ALA A 82 -5.40 -17.73 -2.80
N VAL A 83 -4.46 -17.54 -3.72
CA VAL A 83 -3.39 -16.55 -3.57
C VAL A 83 -3.94 -15.12 -3.49
N LYS A 84 -4.92 -14.78 -4.34
CA LYS A 84 -5.52 -13.44 -4.36
C LYS A 84 -6.35 -13.11 -3.13
N ALA A 85 -6.92 -14.10 -2.46
CA ALA A 85 -7.67 -13.87 -1.22
C ALA A 85 -6.80 -13.22 -0.12
N ALA A 86 -5.48 -13.44 -0.14
CA ALA A 86 -4.54 -12.82 0.78
C ALA A 86 -4.27 -11.32 0.49
N GLN A 87 -4.82 -10.75 -0.58
CA GLN A 87 -4.68 -9.31 -0.88
C GLN A 87 -5.42 -8.43 0.12
N ASP A 88 -6.57 -8.90 0.58
CA ASP A 88 -7.47 -8.11 1.43
C ASP A 88 -7.14 -8.25 2.92
N MET A 89 -6.06 -8.96 3.28
CA MET A 89 -5.71 -9.22 4.69
C MET A 89 -5.41 -7.93 5.45
N ASP A 90 -5.89 -7.85 6.69
CA ASP A 90 -5.42 -6.85 7.64
C ASP A 90 -3.98 -7.18 8.03
N LYS A 91 -3.04 -6.33 7.63
CA LYS A 91 -1.60 -6.48 7.86
C LYS A 91 -1.21 -6.35 9.33
N MET A 92 -2.08 -5.82 10.19
CA MET A 92 -1.79 -5.68 11.62
C MET A 92 -2.21 -6.91 12.44
N SER A 93 -2.95 -7.84 11.82
CA SER A 93 -3.49 -9.02 12.50
C SER A 93 -2.42 -10.05 12.79
N ASP A 94 -2.54 -10.76 13.92
CA ASP A 94 -1.70 -11.89 14.31
C ASP A 94 -1.67 -13.02 13.27
N TYR A 95 -2.69 -13.15 12.42
CA TYR A 95 -2.77 -14.18 11.38
C TYR A 95 -2.09 -13.79 10.05
N SER A 96 -1.58 -12.56 9.92
CA SER A 96 -0.93 -12.09 8.70
C SER A 96 0.26 -12.96 8.28
N PRO A 97 1.15 -13.40 9.20
CA PRO A 97 2.25 -14.29 8.87
C PRO A 97 1.79 -15.65 8.34
N GLU A 98 0.74 -16.24 8.90
CA GLU A 98 0.17 -17.52 8.47
C GLU A 98 -0.45 -17.42 7.09
N ILE A 99 -1.14 -16.32 6.79
CA ILE A 99 -1.71 -16.04 5.46
C ILE A 99 -0.59 -15.95 4.43
N ALA A 100 0.47 -15.18 4.73
CA ALA A 100 1.63 -15.04 3.84
C ALA A 100 2.35 -16.38 3.64
N ALA A 101 2.53 -17.18 4.69
CA ALA A 101 3.13 -18.50 4.63
C ALA A 101 2.31 -19.46 3.75
N LEU A 102 0.98 -19.50 3.94
CA LEU A 102 0.10 -20.34 3.13
C LEU A 102 0.11 -19.91 1.66
N ARG A 103 0.04 -18.60 1.38
CA ARG A 103 0.15 -18.06 0.02
C ARG A 103 1.43 -18.55 -0.66
N ASN A 104 2.58 -18.42 0.01
CA ASN A 104 3.86 -18.83 -0.54
C ASN A 104 3.92 -20.36 -0.72
N GLN A 105 3.36 -21.13 0.20
CA GLN A 105 3.25 -22.58 0.10
C GLN A 105 2.44 -23.01 -1.14
N ILE A 106 1.25 -22.44 -1.35
CA ILE A 106 0.39 -22.72 -2.51
C ILE A 106 1.16 -22.45 -3.81
N ILE A 107 1.89 -21.34 -3.86
CA ILE A 107 2.68 -20.99 -5.05
C ILE A 107 3.82 -21.99 -5.30
N ARG A 108 4.52 -22.43 -4.25
CA ARG A 108 5.61 -23.42 -4.39
C ARG A 108 5.10 -24.78 -4.84
N GLU A 109 4.01 -25.26 -4.25
CA GLU A 109 3.41 -26.56 -4.58
C GLU A 109 2.88 -26.57 -6.03
N ASN A 110 2.45 -25.42 -6.53
CA ASN A 110 1.89 -25.24 -7.87
C ASN A 110 2.81 -24.40 -8.78
N ARG A 111 4.13 -24.56 -8.64
CA ARG A 111 5.14 -23.70 -9.28
C ARG A 111 4.96 -23.58 -10.80
N GLU A 112 4.76 -24.69 -11.50
CA GLU A 112 4.58 -24.70 -12.97
C GLU A 112 3.36 -23.89 -13.40
N TYR A 113 2.25 -23.98 -12.64
CA TYR A 113 1.06 -23.19 -12.89
C TYR A 113 1.34 -21.69 -12.69
N PHE A 114 1.96 -21.30 -11.58
CA PHE A 114 2.23 -19.89 -11.30
C PHE A 114 3.28 -19.26 -12.21
N GLU A 115 4.22 -20.04 -12.73
CA GLU A 115 5.15 -19.57 -13.77
C GLU A 115 4.39 -19.10 -15.03
N THR A 116 3.27 -19.76 -15.38
CA THR A 116 2.39 -19.31 -16.48
C THR A 116 1.57 -18.06 -16.15
N GLN A 117 1.46 -17.68 -14.88
CA GLN A 117 0.70 -16.50 -14.43
C GLN A 117 1.53 -15.21 -14.44
N ILE A 118 2.86 -15.29 -14.62
CA ILE A 118 3.74 -14.11 -14.63
C ILE A 118 3.35 -13.15 -15.76
N ASP A 119 3.32 -13.59 -17.02
CA ASP A 119 2.99 -12.72 -18.15
C ASP A 119 1.57 -12.12 -18.03
N PRO A 120 0.51 -12.91 -17.75
CA PRO A 120 -0.82 -12.36 -17.49
C PRO A 120 -0.89 -11.34 -16.35
N ALA A 121 -0.09 -11.51 -15.29
CA ALA A 121 -0.07 -10.57 -14.17
C ALA A 121 0.42 -9.19 -14.62
N PHE A 122 1.51 -9.14 -15.39
CA PHE A 122 2.02 -7.89 -15.98
C PHE A 122 1.06 -7.30 -17.01
N GLU A 123 0.48 -8.12 -17.90
CA GLU A 123 -0.48 -7.64 -18.91
C GLU A 123 -1.72 -7.00 -18.30
N ASN A 124 -2.23 -7.55 -17.19
CA ASN A 124 -3.41 -7.05 -16.51
C ASN A 124 -3.12 -5.94 -15.49
N GLY A 125 -1.83 -5.68 -15.19
CA GLY A 125 -1.42 -4.76 -14.12
C GLY A 125 -1.80 -5.27 -12.73
N ASP A 126 -1.77 -6.59 -12.52
CA ASP A 126 -2.10 -7.23 -11.24
C ASP A 126 -0.93 -7.08 -10.26
N TYR A 127 -0.83 -5.89 -9.68
CA TYR A 127 0.29 -5.50 -8.83
C TYR A 127 0.50 -6.44 -7.64
N TYR A 128 -0.59 -6.90 -7.01
CA TYR A 128 -0.52 -7.83 -5.88
C TYR A 128 0.09 -9.17 -6.31
N LEU A 129 -0.42 -9.76 -7.39
CA LEU A 129 0.10 -11.03 -7.89
C LEU A 129 1.55 -10.92 -8.36
N ILE A 130 1.91 -9.82 -9.03
CA ILE A 130 3.31 -9.56 -9.42
C ILE A 130 4.19 -9.52 -8.16
N GLY A 131 3.76 -8.84 -7.09
CA GLY A 131 4.48 -8.79 -5.83
C GLY A 131 4.67 -10.17 -5.21
N ALA A 132 3.59 -10.93 -5.06
CA ALA A 132 3.62 -12.29 -4.54
C ALA A 132 4.55 -13.21 -5.35
N LEU A 133 4.51 -13.14 -6.68
CA LEU A 133 5.38 -13.92 -7.56
C LEU A 133 6.83 -13.45 -7.53
N SER A 134 7.10 -12.15 -7.35
CA SER A 134 8.46 -11.60 -7.32
C SER A 134 9.32 -12.15 -6.19
N ASN A 135 8.68 -12.61 -5.10
CA ASN A 135 9.35 -13.24 -3.96
C ASN A 135 9.90 -14.63 -4.31
N LEU A 136 9.22 -15.35 -5.22
CA LEU A 136 9.41 -16.79 -5.48
C LEU A 136 10.00 -17.08 -6.87
N PHE A 137 9.88 -16.13 -7.80
CA PHE A 137 10.33 -16.28 -9.19
C PHE A 137 11.30 -15.17 -9.59
N LEU A 138 12.29 -15.56 -10.40
CA LEU A 138 13.18 -14.60 -11.05
C LEU A 138 12.49 -14.06 -12.29
N PHE A 139 12.13 -12.77 -12.26
CA PHE A 139 11.64 -12.08 -13.44
C PHE A 139 12.77 -11.84 -14.45
N ASP A 140 12.40 -11.79 -15.73
CA ASP A 140 13.30 -11.25 -16.73
C ASP A 140 13.67 -9.80 -16.42
N LYS A 141 14.75 -9.33 -17.04
CA LYS A 141 15.32 -8.00 -16.76
C LYS A 141 14.32 -6.87 -17.02
N GLU A 142 13.44 -7.00 -18.00
CA GLU A 142 12.49 -5.94 -18.34
C GLU A 142 11.38 -5.85 -17.30
N LYS A 143 10.76 -6.99 -16.99
CA LYS A 143 9.73 -7.12 -15.94
C LYS A 143 10.23 -6.70 -14.57
N LYS A 144 11.46 -7.10 -14.20
CA LYS A 144 12.05 -6.69 -12.92
C LYS A 144 12.19 -5.17 -12.82
N ILE A 145 12.67 -4.53 -13.88
CA ILE A 145 12.84 -3.07 -13.91
C ILE A 145 11.50 -2.36 -13.86
N GLU A 146 10.49 -2.87 -14.57
CA GLU A 146 9.12 -2.36 -14.51
C GLU A 146 8.54 -2.45 -13.10
N TYR A 147 8.53 -3.65 -12.52
CA TYR A 147 7.98 -3.86 -11.18
C TYR A 147 8.72 -3.02 -10.12
N ASP A 148 10.04 -2.98 -10.15
CA ASP A 148 10.83 -2.17 -9.20
C ASP A 148 10.54 -0.67 -9.34
N PHE A 149 10.33 -0.20 -10.56
CA PHE A 149 9.98 1.20 -10.80
C PHE A 149 8.57 1.51 -10.28
N VAL A 150 7.59 0.66 -10.59
CA VAL A 150 6.21 0.83 -10.13
C VAL A 150 6.10 0.72 -8.62
N LYS A 151 6.82 -0.23 -7.97
CA LYS A 151 6.91 -0.36 -6.52
C LYS A 151 7.40 0.92 -5.84
N LYS A 152 8.40 1.58 -6.42
CA LYS A 152 8.93 2.87 -5.91
C LYS A 152 8.04 4.08 -6.20
N LEU A 153 7.10 3.93 -7.13
CA LEU A 153 6.19 5.01 -7.52
C LEU A 153 4.92 5.03 -6.66
N GLN A 154 4.64 3.96 -5.91
CA GLN A 154 3.48 3.86 -5.04
C GLN A 154 3.41 5.02 -4.05
N GLY A 155 2.19 5.45 -3.72
CA GLY A 155 1.94 6.41 -2.66
C GLY A 155 1.16 7.65 -3.09
N GLU A 156 1.16 8.62 -2.21
CA GLU A 156 0.40 9.85 -2.31
C GLU A 156 1.30 11.02 -2.68
N TYR A 157 0.81 11.93 -3.51
CA TYR A 157 1.57 13.03 -4.04
C TYR A 157 0.79 14.34 -3.91
N VAL A 158 1.50 15.36 -3.47
CA VAL A 158 1.04 16.74 -3.30
C VAL A 158 1.57 17.63 -4.41
N LEU A 159 0.99 18.82 -4.55
CA LEU A 159 1.50 19.80 -5.50
C LEU A 159 2.92 20.22 -5.09
N SER A 160 3.88 20.19 -6.02
CA SER A 160 5.27 20.55 -5.72
C SER A 160 5.43 21.99 -5.20
N ALA A 161 4.53 22.89 -5.61
CA ALA A 161 4.49 24.28 -5.11
C ALA A 161 3.86 24.43 -3.71
N GLU A 162 3.14 23.41 -3.24
CA GLU A 162 2.45 23.38 -1.95
C GLU A 162 2.68 22.02 -1.25
N PRO A 163 3.90 21.75 -0.72
CA PRO A 163 4.28 20.44 -0.18
C PRO A 163 3.48 20.00 1.06
N ASP A 164 2.94 20.96 1.82
CA ASP A 164 2.02 20.71 2.94
C ASP A 164 0.54 20.76 2.49
N GLY A 165 0.31 20.68 1.17
CA GLY A 165 -1.00 20.82 0.53
C GLY A 165 -1.82 19.52 0.51
N VAL A 166 -2.94 19.58 -0.21
CA VAL A 166 -3.85 18.43 -0.35
C VAL A 166 -3.24 17.40 -1.30
N ILE A 167 -3.45 16.12 -1.00
CA ILE A 167 -3.11 15.01 -1.89
C ILE A 167 -3.86 15.20 -3.22
N CYS A 168 -3.08 15.36 -4.29
CA CYS A 168 -3.61 15.62 -5.62
C CYS A 168 -3.50 14.40 -6.53
N VAL A 169 -2.49 13.56 -6.28
CA VAL A 169 -2.26 12.33 -7.05
C VAL A 169 -2.02 11.16 -6.12
N ILE A 170 -2.63 10.00 -6.43
CA ILE A 170 -2.41 8.74 -5.70
C ILE A 170 -2.04 7.69 -6.73
N ILE A 171 -0.99 6.93 -6.46
CA ILE A 171 -0.56 5.80 -7.29
C ILE A 171 -0.67 4.54 -6.45
N SER A 172 -1.52 3.61 -6.92
CA SER A 172 -1.78 2.33 -6.28
C SER A 172 -1.79 1.22 -7.34
N GLY A 173 -0.82 0.32 -7.26
CA GLY A 173 -0.48 -0.62 -8.31
C GLY A 173 -0.23 0.08 -9.65
N TYR A 174 -0.93 -0.38 -10.68
CA TYR A 174 -0.94 0.20 -12.02
C TYR A 174 -2.09 1.20 -12.25
N GLU A 175 -2.69 1.71 -11.18
CA GLU A 175 -3.71 2.76 -11.22
C GLU A 175 -3.10 4.08 -10.71
N ILE A 176 -3.43 5.17 -11.40
CA ILE A 176 -3.15 6.53 -10.94
C ILE A 176 -4.47 7.29 -10.84
N GLN A 177 -4.64 7.99 -9.72
CA GLN A 177 -5.75 8.88 -9.47
C GLN A 177 -5.24 10.31 -9.49
N ILE A 178 -5.73 11.13 -10.41
CA ILE A 178 -5.36 12.56 -10.52
C ILE A 178 -6.62 13.38 -10.27
N ASN A 179 -6.63 14.20 -9.21
CA ASN A 179 -7.78 15.00 -8.79
C ASN A 179 -9.09 14.18 -8.71
N GLY A 180 -9.01 12.97 -8.14
CA GLY A 180 -10.14 12.06 -7.98
C GLY A 180 -10.51 11.22 -9.21
N ARG A 181 -9.84 11.42 -10.36
CA ARG A 181 -10.08 10.60 -11.56
C ARG A 181 -9.04 9.49 -11.67
N LYS A 182 -9.51 8.25 -11.62
CA LYS A 182 -8.71 7.04 -11.77
C LYS A 182 -8.48 6.70 -13.24
N SER A 183 -7.27 6.27 -13.56
CA SER A 183 -6.92 5.70 -14.85
C SER A 183 -5.82 4.66 -14.65
N LYS A 184 -5.93 3.52 -15.36
CA LYS A 184 -4.82 2.58 -15.44
C LYS A 184 -3.69 3.15 -16.28
N PHE A 185 -2.46 2.79 -15.94
CA PHE A 185 -1.30 3.10 -16.73
C PHE A 185 -0.53 1.86 -17.15
N SER A 186 0.17 1.97 -18.27
CA SER A 186 1.27 1.06 -18.63
C SER A 186 2.61 1.76 -18.53
N TYR A 187 3.63 1.02 -18.11
CA TYR A 187 5.00 1.51 -18.01
C TYR A 187 5.78 1.17 -19.28
N LYS A 188 6.60 2.10 -19.78
CA LYS A 188 7.65 1.77 -20.77
C LYS A 188 8.92 2.57 -20.51
N ARG A 189 10.05 1.91 -20.77
CA ARG A 189 11.33 2.58 -20.95
C ARG A 189 11.51 2.96 -22.40
N ILE A 190 11.82 4.23 -22.63
CA ILE A 190 12.06 4.75 -23.96
C ILE A 190 13.51 5.20 -24.04
N LYS A 191 14.19 4.82 -25.11
CA LYS A 191 15.52 5.32 -25.44
C LYS A 191 15.37 6.49 -26.41
N PRO A 192 15.38 7.76 -25.95
CA PRO A 192 15.13 8.90 -26.82
C PRO A 192 16.24 9.12 -27.85
N PHE A 193 17.47 8.68 -27.55
CA PHE A 193 18.63 8.82 -28.42
C PHE A 193 19.34 7.47 -28.58
N GLU A 194 19.44 6.95 -29.81
CA GLU A 194 20.07 5.65 -30.07
C GLU A 194 21.54 5.59 -29.61
N GLN A 195 22.23 6.74 -29.72
CA GLN A 195 23.66 6.89 -29.54
C GLN A 195 24.10 7.06 -28.08
N ILE A 196 23.16 7.30 -27.16
CA ILE A 196 23.44 7.53 -25.74
C ILE A 196 22.73 6.45 -24.94
N ASP A 197 23.42 5.87 -23.95
CA ASP A 197 22.81 4.89 -23.04
C ASP A 197 21.99 5.61 -21.95
N TYR A 198 20.93 6.30 -22.39
CA TYR A 198 19.99 7.03 -21.56
C TYR A 198 18.57 6.56 -21.84
N TYR A 199 17.81 6.27 -20.78
CA TYR A 199 16.43 5.82 -20.86
C TYR A 199 15.54 6.73 -20.03
N GLU A 200 14.38 7.05 -20.59
CA GLU A 200 13.30 7.75 -19.91
C GLU A 200 12.24 6.75 -19.49
N ASN A 201 11.77 6.86 -18.25
CA ASN A 201 10.58 6.16 -17.78
C ASN A 201 9.35 6.97 -18.19
N ARG A 202 8.36 6.29 -18.79
CA ARG A 202 7.09 6.93 -19.15
C ARG A 202 5.91 6.08 -18.72
N LEU A 203 4.86 6.76 -18.27
CA LEU A 203 3.56 6.17 -18.01
C LEU A 203 2.59 6.57 -19.11
N PHE A 204 1.86 5.59 -19.62
CA PHE A 204 0.84 5.78 -20.64
C PHE A 204 -0.52 5.48 -20.04
N LEU A 205 -1.34 6.51 -19.90
CA LEU A 205 -2.69 6.38 -19.34
C LEU A 205 -3.67 5.94 -20.42
N GLU A 206 -4.59 5.07 -20.04
CA GLU A 206 -5.64 4.58 -20.95
C GLU A 206 -6.57 5.70 -21.45
N ASP A 207 -6.72 6.77 -20.67
CA ASP A 207 -7.51 7.95 -21.04
C ASP A 207 -6.81 8.89 -22.06
N GLY A 208 -5.58 8.54 -22.45
CA GLY A 208 -4.73 9.29 -23.38
C GLY A 208 -3.97 10.47 -22.74
N THR A 209 -4.09 10.66 -21.43
CA THR A 209 -3.28 11.64 -20.69
C THR A 209 -1.82 11.22 -20.68
N LYS A 210 -0.91 12.19 -20.85
CA LYS A 210 0.53 11.94 -20.85
C LYS A 210 1.10 12.36 -19.51
N VAL A 211 1.75 11.42 -18.83
CA VAL A 211 2.57 11.71 -17.66
C VAL A 211 4.02 11.81 -18.14
N GLU A 212 4.60 12.98 -17.91
CA GLU A 212 5.98 13.34 -18.26
C GLU A 212 6.82 13.42 -16.97
N GLU A 213 8.15 13.39 -17.08
CA GLU A 213 9.08 13.43 -15.92
C GLU A 213 8.70 12.47 -14.79
N VAL A 214 8.60 11.17 -15.09
CA VAL A 214 8.24 10.16 -14.10
C VAL A 214 9.52 9.66 -13.43
N ASN A 215 9.81 10.20 -12.26
CA ASN A 215 10.92 9.79 -11.40
C ASN A 215 10.36 9.31 -10.05
N VAL A 216 11.16 8.54 -9.33
CA VAL A 216 10.81 8.18 -7.95
C VAL A 216 10.65 9.48 -7.14
N GLY A 217 9.50 9.65 -6.50
CA GLY A 217 9.17 10.82 -5.68
C GLY A 217 8.73 12.07 -6.46
N VAL A 218 8.79 12.10 -7.80
CA VAL A 218 8.38 13.25 -8.62
C VAL A 218 7.66 12.79 -9.89
N ILE A 219 6.48 13.35 -10.14
CA ILE A 219 5.74 13.13 -11.38
C ILE A 219 5.28 14.47 -11.97
N ALA A 220 5.28 14.60 -13.30
CA ALA A 220 4.70 15.74 -13.98
C ALA A 220 3.53 15.33 -14.88
N VAL A 221 2.37 15.93 -14.69
CA VAL A 221 1.19 15.64 -15.51
C VAL A 221 1.00 16.76 -16.52
N THR A 222 1.03 16.41 -17.80
CA THR A 222 0.78 17.34 -18.89
C THR A 222 -0.66 17.19 -19.39
N TYR A 223 -1.48 18.20 -19.10
CA TYR A 223 -2.89 18.23 -19.45
C TYR A 223 -3.09 18.61 -20.93
N LYS A 224 -4.29 18.37 -21.48
CA LYS A 224 -4.65 18.67 -22.89
C LYS A 224 -4.40 20.13 -23.31
N ASN A 225 -4.48 21.07 -22.37
CA ASN A 225 -4.18 22.48 -22.59
C ASN A 225 -2.68 22.82 -22.56
N LYS A 226 -1.80 21.80 -22.49
CA LYS A 226 -0.34 21.90 -22.35
C LYS A 226 0.14 22.49 -21.02
N MET A 227 -0.75 22.64 -20.05
CA MET A 227 -0.35 22.95 -18.69
C MET A 227 0.35 21.72 -18.10
N CYS A 228 1.57 21.91 -17.60
CA CYS A 228 2.33 20.88 -16.91
C CYS A 228 2.30 21.20 -15.41
N ILE A 229 1.84 20.25 -14.60
CA ILE A 229 1.82 20.38 -13.14
C ILE A 229 2.75 19.31 -12.56
N LYS A 230 3.65 19.74 -11.67
CA LYS A 230 4.57 18.85 -10.96
C LYS A 230 4.04 18.49 -9.58
N TYR A 231 4.15 17.23 -9.24
CA TYR A 231 3.77 16.68 -7.94
C TYR A 231 4.97 15.98 -7.31
N THR A 232 5.04 16.04 -5.99
CA THR A 232 6.07 15.38 -5.17
C THR A 232 5.39 14.48 -4.15
N ILE A 233 6.08 13.43 -3.71
CA ILE A 233 5.53 12.52 -2.69
C ILE A 233 5.15 13.29 -1.42
N ALA A 234 4.03 12.94 -0.81
CA ALA A 234 3.55 13.53 0.42
C ALA A 234 4.44 13.08 1.59
N GLY A 235 4.86 14.02 2.44
CA GLY A 235 5.59 13.70 3.68
C GLY A 235 7.10 13.52 3.57
N GLU A 236 7.70 13.49 2.37
CA GLU A 236 9.18 13.55 2.26
C GLU A 236 9.66 15.00 2.14
N LYS A 237 10.08 15.57 3.26
CA LYS A 237 11.00 16.72 3.25
C LYS A 237 12.40 16.19 2.96
N GLU A 238 12.88 16.46 1.75
CA GLU A 238 14.27 16.34 1.30
C GLU A 238 14.92 14.94 1.38
N ASN A 239 15.05 14.27 0.23
CA ASN A 239 16.19 13.38 -0.01
C ASN A 239 16.72 13.55 -1.44
N THR A 240 17.22 14.76 -1.71
CA THR A 240 18.30 14.90 -2.69
C THR A 240 19.61 14.62 -1.94
N ASP A 241 20.00 13.35 -1.90
CA ASP A 241 21.38 12.88 -1.68
C ASP A 241 22.09 13.30 -0.36
N LYS A 242 21.94 12.50 0.72
CA LYS A 242 23.01 12.14 1.71
C LYS A 242 22.50 11.39 2.96
N THR A 243 23.06 10.18 3.14
CA THR A 243 23.44 9.50 4.40
C THR A 243 22.40 9.29 5.51
N GLU A 244 22.12 8.00 5.75
CA GLU A 244 21.80 7.33 7.02
C GLU A 244 21.71 8.22 8.28
N LYS A 245 20.50 8.31 8.86
CA LYS A 245 20.26 7.92 10.26
C LYS A 245 18.77 7.89 10.59
N GLU A 246 18.33 6.68 10.93
CA GLU A 246 17.51 6.33 12.08
C GLU A 246 16.73 7.46 12.76
N SER A 247 15.41 7.31 12.76
CA SER A 247 14.59 7.69 13.91
C SER A 247 13.53 6.62 14.13
N GLU A 248 13.77 5.78 15.13
CA GLU A 248 12.75 4.99 15.82
C GLU A 248 11.63 5.90 16.31
N VAL A 249 10.41 5.57 15.90
CA VAL A 249 9.21 5.72 16.72
C VAL A 249 8.39 4.47 16.44
N GLU A 250 8.04 3.74 17.50
CA GLU A 250 7.12 2.60 17.50
C GLU A 250 5.91 2.88 16.59
N LYS A 251 5.95 2.32 15.38
CA LYS A 251 4.77 2.12 14.56
C LYS A 251 4.21 0.77 14.98
N GLU A 252 2.92 0.73 15.28
CA GLU A 252 2.11 -0.47 15.07
C GLU A 252 2.58 -1.09 13.74
N LYS A 253 3.21 -2.27 13.81
CA LYS A 253 3.98 -2.83 12.69
C LYS A 253 3.01 -3.28 11.62
N GLU A 254 2.80 -2.43 10.62
CA GLU A 254 2.11 -2.83 9.40
C GLU A 254 2.94 -3.92 8.72
N TYR A 255 2.45 -5.16 8.72
CA TYR A 255 3.10 -6.25 8.00
C TYR A 255 3.20 -5.92 6.50
N SER A 256 4.41 -5.79 5.98
CA SER A 256 4.60 -5.68 4.53
C SER A 256 4.41 -7.04 3.86
N GLU A 257 3.77 -7.06 2.68
CA GLU A 257 3.52 -8.29 1.91
C GLU A 257 4.78 -9.09 1.56
N ASN A 258 5.95 -8.43 1.59
CA ASN A 258 7.26 -9.05 1.35
C ASN A 258 8.15 -9.08 2.61
N GLU A 259 7.60 -8.99 3.83
CA GLU A 259 8.40 -9.32 5.01
C GLU A 259 8.71 -10.82 5.06
N PRO A 260 9.87 -11.22 5.57
CA PRO A 260 10.19 -12.63 5.75
C PRO A 260 9.19 -13.29 6.70
N CYS A 261 8.76 -14.50 6.35
CA CYS A 261 7.86 -15.30 7.18
C CYS A 261 8.41 -16.71 7.40
N ILE A 262 7.91 -17.38 8.44
CA ILE A 262 8.20 -18.80 8.67
C ILE A 262 7.80 -19.60 7.42
N GLY A 263 8.63 -20.58 7.05
CA GLY A 263 8.46 -21.39 5.85
C GLY A 263 9.01 -20.78 4.56
N MET A 264 9.62 -19.58 4.59
CA MET A 264 10.40 -19.07 3.44
C MET A 264 11.70 -19.84 3.21
N THR A 265 12.20 -19.88 1.98
CA THR A 265 13.56 -20.38 1.69
C THR A 265 14.60 -19.26 1.84
N LYS A 266 15.89 -19.61 1.92
CA LYS A 266 16.96 -18.58 1.94
C LYS A 266 16.88 -17.60 0.78
N GLY A 267 16.63 -18.10 -0.43
CA GLY A 267 16.53 -17.26 -1.62
C GLY A 267 15.37 -16.27 -1.53
N GLU A 268 14.25 -16.68 -0.94
CA GLU A 268 13.07 -15.83 -0.76
C GLU A 268 13.28 -14.79 0.32
N VAL A 269 13.96 -15.14 1.41
CA VAL A 269 14.38 -14.16 2.43
C VAL A 269 15.27 -13.09 1.79
N LEU A 270 16.19 -13.47 0.90
CA LEU A 270 17.03 -12.51 0.19
C LEU A 270 16.26 -11.61 -0.80
N ASN A 271 15.13 -12.10 -1.32
CA ASN A 271 14.25 -11.34 -2.21
C ASN A 271 13.17 -10.54 -1.44
N SER A 272 13.03 -10.80 -0.14
CA SER A 272 12.12 -10.09 0.77
C SER A 272 12.57 -8.65 1.03
N ASP A 273 11.75 -7.87 1.71
CA ASP A 273 12.08 -6.50 2.10
C ASP A 273 13.27 -6.43 3.09
N TRP A 274 13.63 -7.53 3.77
CA TRP A 274 14.80 -7.58 4.65
C TRP A 274 16.12 -7.74 3.88
N GLY A 275 16.09 -8.33 2.68
CA GLY A 275 17.25 -8.41 1.80
C GLY A 275 18.41 -9.25 2.37
N MET A 276 19.64 -8.73 2.24
CA MET A 276 20.84 -9.44 2.71
C MET A 276 21.07 -9.24 4.22
N PRO A 277 21.37 -10.32 4.97
CA PRO A 277 21.70 -10.20 6.39
C PRO A 277 23.05 -9.53 6.60
N THR A 278 23.20 -8.88 7.75
CA THR A 278 24.46 -8.30 8.20
C THR A 278 25.48 -9.38 8.54
N GLU A 279 25.02 -10.49 9.13
CA GLU A 279 25.87 -11.62 9.53
C GLU A 279 25.12 -12.95 9.36
N ILE A 280 25.86 -14.02 8.99
CA ILE A 280 25.34 -15.39 8.89
C ILE A 280 26.16 -16.31 9.77
N ASN A 281 25.53 -16.81 10.84
CA ASN A 281 26.07 -17.82 11.74
C ASN A 281 25.64 -19.21 11.26
N LYS A 282 26.57 -19.98 10.68
CA LYS A 282 26.27 -21.30 10.07
C LYS A 282 26.86 -22.45 10.87
N THR A 283 26.02 -23.44 11.18
CA THR A 283 26.43 -24.72 11.77
C THR A 283 26.03 -25.88 10.87
N THR A 284 26.98 -26.76 10.56
CA THR A 284 26.75 -27.96 9.73
C THR A 284 26.91 -29.21 10.58
N TYR A 285 25.87 -30.03 10.63
CA TYR A 285 25.84 -31.33 11.29
C TYR A 285 25.84 -32.45 10.25
N GLU A 286 26.08 -33.69 10.67
CA GLU A 286 25.98 -34.86 9.78
C GLU A 286 24.56 -35.09 9.25
N TRP A 287 23.55 -34.60 9.97
CA TRP A 287 22.13 -34.77 9.67
C TRP A 287 21.45 -33.51 9.12
N GLY A 288 22.19 -32.41 8.88
CA GLY A 288 21.57 -31.19 8.36
C GLY A 288 22.39 -29.92 8.58
N VAL A 289 21.87 -28.79 8.09
CA VAL A 289 22.49 -27.47 8.23
C VAL A 289 21.53 -26.54 8.94
N SER A 290 22.02 -25.86 9.97
CA SER A 290 21.29 -24.79 10.68
C SER A 290 22.05 -23.48 10.52
N GLU A 291 21.32 -22.41 10.20
CA GLU A 291 21.85 -21.07 10.02
C GLU A 291 21.02 -20.07 10.85
N GLN A 292 21.70 -19.12 11.49
CA GLN A 292 21.08 -17.92 12.06
C GLN A 292 21.56 -16.72 11.26
N TRP A 293 20.62 -15.98 10.68
CA TRP A 293 20.87 -14.77 9.93
C TRP A 293 20.53 -13.57 10.81
N VAL A 294 21.47 -12.64 10.94
CA VAL A 294 21.38 -11.47 11.81
C VAL A 294 21.13 -10.23 10.96
N TYR A 295 20.12 -9.45 11.35
CA TYR A 295 19.77 -8.17 10.75
C TYR A 295 19.93 -7.05 11.79
N PRO A 296 19.93 -5.76 11.35
CA PRO A 296 19.82 -4.63 12.26
C PRO A 296 18.58 -4.72 13.17
N ASP A 297 18.53 -3.90 14.21
CA ASP A 297 17.37 -3.78 15.12
C ASP A 297 17.01 -5.05 15.91
N ASN A 298 18.01 -5.86 16.27
CA ASN A 298 17.84 -7.13 17.00
C ASN A 298 16.93 -8.14 16.29
N LYS A 299 16.90 -8.11 14.96
CA LYS A 299 16.13 -9.03 14.15
C LYS A 299 16.95 -10.26 13.75
N TYR A 300 16.35 -11.44 13.88
CA TYR A 300 16.99 -12.72 13.61
C TYR A 300 16.08 -13.64 12.79
N ILE A 301 16.68 -14.37 11.86
CA ILE A 301 16.01 -15.46 11.13
C ILE A 301 16.78 -16.75 11.38
N TYR A 302 16.06 -17.79 11.80
CA TYR A 302 16.61 -19.14 11.99
C TYR A 302 16.17 -20.03 10.85
N ILE A 303 17.13 -20.70 10.22
CA ILE A 303 16.94 -21.48 9.00
C ILE A 303 17.47 -22.89 9.23
N GLU A 304 16.64 -23.88 8.97
CA GLU A 304 17.01 -25.30 8.98
C GLU A 304 16.78 -25.89 7.60
N GLU A 305 17.78 -26.60 7.07
CA GLU A 305 17.69 -27.30 5.76
C GLU A 305 17.16 -26.42 4.61
N ASP A 306 17.55 -25.14 4.62
CA ASP A 306 17.16 -24.12 3.63
C ASP A 306 15.80 -23.43 3.84
N VAL A 307 15.08 -23.77 4.91
CA VAL A 307 13.75 -23.22 5.24
C VAL A 307 13.77 -22.45 6.56
N VAL A 308 13.12 -21.28 6.60
CA VAL A 308 12.94 -20.46 7.80
C VAL A 308 12.04 -21.20 8.78
N VAL A 309 12.56 -21.47 9.97
CA VAL A 309 11.83 -22.16 11.05
C VAL A 309 11.39 -21.21 12.17
N ALA A 310 12.08 -20.08 12.33
CA ALA A 310 11.73 -19.06 13.31
C ALA A 310 12.23 -17.68 12.89
N ILE A 311 11.51 -16.65 13.32
CA ILE A 311 11.88 -15.23 13.19
C ILE A 311 11.75 -14.61 14.59
N THR A 312 12.68 -13.74 14.96
CA THR A 312 12.66 -13.03 16.25
C THR A 312 12.96 -11.56 16.00
N GLU A 313 12.21 -10.69 16.68
CA GLU A 313 12.30 -9.24 16.63
C GLU A 313 11.90 -8.61 17.96
#